data_AF-A0A7V1RHS4-F1
#
_entry.id   AF-A0A7V1RHS4-F1
#
_cell.length_a   1.000
_cell.length_b   1.000
_cell.length_c   1.000
_cell.angle_alpha   90.00
_cell.angle_beta   90.00
_cell.angle_gamma   90.00
#
_symmetry.space_group_name_H-M   'P 1'
#
loop_
_entity.id
_entity.type
_entity.pdbx_description
1 polymer ?
#
loop_
_entity_poly.entity_id
_entity_poly.type
_entity_poly.pdbx_seq_one_letter_code
_entity_poly.pdbx_strand_id
1 'polypeptide(L)'
;DPGGAVTGRLLPTGRVRDVLDGAEVSIVDATNPVVFVRARDLGLVGDERPEAIDADRALAARLEQLRAAAARLAGIAPSPAVPKVALVAPPAPFAALDGTRYEPAAVDVLARVISMGACHRAVALTAAMCLAVAARVPGTVVHECARPGAGDLRLGHPSGTLPAGCACTTAPGPRSRYIARCTSRSEEAPSGGASSVPSSTSCGPSSARLHPVRVIHSRSPSHTERLPSLSLTSPSEKSVRPARRNALRSPAPTSAGTPPAPG
;
A
#
# COMPACT_ATOMS: atom_id res chain seq x y z
N ASP A 1 1.85 17.45 -0.88
CA ASP A 1 2.41 16.31 -1.62
C ASP A 1 2.23 15.08 -0.74
N PRO A 2 1.40 14.08 -1.13
CA PRO A 2 1.12 12.90 -0.33
C PRO A 2 2.21 11.82 -0.46
N GLY A 3 3.18 11.96 -1.38
CA GLY A 3 4.26 10.99 -1.57
C GLY A 3 5.28 11.03 -0.42
N GLY A 4 5.60 9.88 0.14
CA GLY A 4 6.54 9.75 1.24
C GLY A 4 5.99 10.16 2.61
N ALA A 5 4.72 9.87 2.88
CA ALA A 5 4.05 10.29 4.12
C ALA A 5 4.73 9.76 5.40
N VAL A 6 5.34 8.57 5.34
CA VAL A 6 6.03 7.95 6.47
C VAL A 6 7.53 7.86 6.24
N THR A 7 7.95 7.55 5.02
CA THR A 7 9.34 7.24 4.66
C THR A 7 10.07 8.40 3.97
N GLY A 8 9.35 9.47 3.63
CA GLY A 8 9.88 10.61 2.87
C GLY A 8 10.10 10.32 1.37
N ARG A 9 9.75 9.13 0.86
CA ARG A 9 9.89 8.73 -0.54
C ARG A 9 8.64 7.99 -1.04
N LEU A 10 8.22 8.23 -2.28
CA LEU A 10 7.09 7.47 -2.85
C LEU A 10 7.39 5.97 -2.95
N LEU A 11 8.61 5.62 -3.38
CA LEU A 11 9.11 4.26 -3.47
C LEU A 11 10.21 4.10 -2.41
N PRO A 12 9.91 3.60 -1.20
CA PRO A 12 10.86 3.55 -0.10
C PRO A 12 12.14 2.76 -0.45
N THR A 13 11.99 1.68 -1.23
CA THR A 13 13.09 0.83 -1.69
C THR A 13 13.84 1.40 -2.90
N GLY A 14 13.30 2.46 -3.52
CA GLY A 14 13.80 3.02 -4.78
C GLY A 14 13.46 2.18 -6.02
N ARG A 15 12.73 1.05 -5.86
CA ARG A 15 12.31 0.18 -6.95
C ARG A 15 10.79 0.21 -7.10
N VAL A 16 10.31 -0.03 -8.31
CA VAL A 16 8.87 -0.21 -8.57
C VAL A 16 8.38 -1.61 -8.17
N ARG A 17 9.30 -2.59 -8.11
CA ARG A 17 9.06 -3.96 -7.65
C ARG A 17 10.22 -4.46 -6.80
N ASP A 18 9.87 -5.28 -5.83
CA ASP A 18 10.77 -6.13 -5.06
C ASP A 18 10.19 -7.56 -5.03
N VAL A 19 10.98 -8.55 -4.63
CA VAL A 19 10.51 -9.93 -4.44
C VAL A 19 10.60 -10.27 -2.96
N LEU A 20 9.47 -10.62 -2.36
CA LEU A 20 9.36 -11.04 -0.97
C LEU A 20 8.59 -12.37 -0.90
N ASP A 21 9.13 -13.35 -0.18
CA ASP A 21 8.47 -14.66 -0.01
C ASP A 21 7.99 -15.31 -1.33
N GLY A 22 8.83 -15.21 -2.37
CA GLY A 22 8.55 -15.73 -3.71
C GLY A 22 7.49 -14.96 -4.50
N ALA A 23 6.91 -13.88 -3.96
CA ALA A 23 5.94 -13.03 -4.64
C ALA A 23 6.57 -11.70 -5.07
N GLU A 24 6.20 -11.21 -6.26
CA GLU A 24 6.52 -9.83 -6.63
C GLU A 24 5.60 -8.86 -5.90
N VAL A 25 6.21 -7.84 -5.29
CA VAL A 25 5.50 -6.81 -4.54
C VAL A 25 5.91 -5.41 -4.99
N SER A 26 5.00 -4.46 -4.86
CA SER A 26 5.33 -3.04 -4.93
C SER A 26 5.09 -2.41 -3.57
N ILE A 27 6.11 -1.73 -3.03
CA ILE A 27 5.99 -0.99 -1.78
C ILE A 27 5.89 0.49 -2.13
N VAL A 28 4.74 1.10 -1.86
CA VAL A 28 4.46 2.49 -2.19
C VAL A 28 4.01 3.22 -0.94
N ASP A 29 4.56 4.41 -0.73
CA ASP A 29 4.20 5.32 0.35
C ASP A 29 3.59 6.59 -0.23
N ALA A 30 2.27 6.59 -0.38
CA ALA A 30 1.48 7.75 -0.73
C ALA A 30 0.27 7.84 0.19
N THR A 31 0.18 8.90 1.00
CA THR A 31 -0.75 9.07 2.13
C THR A 31 -0.54 8.08 3.29
N ASN A 32 -0.30 6.79 3.00
CA ASN A 32 0.07 5.75 3.95
C ASN A 32 0.81 4.63 3.18
N PRO A 33 1.87 4.03 3.74
CA PRO A 33 2.56 2.89 3.13
C PRO A 33 1.65 1.69 2.91
N VAL A 34 1.67 1.16 1.69
CA VAL A 34 0.97 -0.06 1.30
C VAL A 34 1.91 -0.97 0.50
N VAL A 35 1.85 -2.25 0.83
CA VAL A 35 2.48 -3.33 0.08
C VAL A 35 1.43 -3.91 -0.86
N PHE A 36 1.66 -3.82 -2.16
CA PHE A 36 0.79 -4.40 -3.18
C PHE A 36 1.37 -5.72 -3.66
N VAL A 37 0.55 -6.75 -3.71
CA VAL A 37 0.89 -8.09 -4.21
C VAL A 37 -0.22 -8.60 -5.10
N ARG A 38 0.09 -9.36 -6.15
CA ARG A 38 -0.96 -9.93 -7.00
C ARG A 38 -1.72 -11.01 -6.24
N ALA A 39 -3.04 -11.04 -6.39
CA ALA A 39 -3.86 -12.13 -5.87
C ALA A 39 -3.36 -13.49 -6.37
N ARG A 40 -3.07 -13.60 -7.68
CA ARG A 40 -2.60 -14.85 -8.31
C ARG A 40 -1.29 -15.39 -7.72
N ASP A 41 -0.40 -14.52 -7.25
CA ASP A 41 0.90 -14.93 -6.67
C ASP A 41 0.70 -15.60 -5.28
N LEU A 42 -0.50 -15.45 -4.72
CA LEU A 42 -0.95 -16.11 -3.50
C LEU A 42 -1.97 -17.23 -3.74
N GLY A 43 -2.23 -17.60 -5.01
CA GLY A 43 -3.24 -18.60 -5.36
C GLY A 43 -4.69 -18.09 -5.28
N LEU A 44 -4.88 -16.76 -5.30
CA LEU A 44 -6.18 -16.10 -5.21
C LEU A 44 -6.60 -15.52 -6.57
N VAL A 45 -7.90 -15.33 -6.75
CA VAL A 45 -8.54 -14.70 -7.90
C VAL A 45 -8.54 -13.18 -7.77
N GLY A 46 -8.80 -12.66 -6.56
CA GLY A 46 -8.82 -11.23 -6.23
C GLY A 46 -10.22 -10.66 -5.96
N ASP A 47 -11.28 -11.46 -6.13
CA ASP A 47 -12.66 -11.10 -5.80
C ASP A 47 -13.16 -11.70 -4.48
N GLU A 48 -12.28 -12.34 -3.69
CA GLU A 48 -12.64 -13.08 -2.48
C GLU A 48 -13.42 -12.25 -1.47
N ARG A 49 -14.30 -12.90 -0.72
CA ARG A 49 -15.00 -12.26 0.40
C ARG A 49 -14.04 -12.06 1.58
N PRO A 50 -14.20 -10.97 2.38
CA PRO A 50 -13.41 -10.76 3.58
C PRO A 50 -13.42 -11.98 4.51
N GLU A 51 -14.58 -12.60 4.68
CA GLU A 51 -14.75 -13.77 5.54
C GLU A 51 -13.94 -14.98 5.05
N ALA A 52 -13.74 -15.13 3.74
CA ALA A 52 -12.92 -16.20 3.17
C ALA A 52 -11.42 -15.95 3.38
N ILE A 53 -10.98 -14.71 3.20
CA ILE A 53 -9.58 -14.30 3.47
C ILE A 53 -9.25 -14.46 4.95
N ASP A 54 -10.14 -14.01 5.84
CA ASP A 54 -9.92 -14.02 7.28
C ASP A 54 -10.00 -15.44 7.89
N ALA A 55 -10.75 -16.36 7.25
CA ALA A 55 -10.82 -17.75 7.67
C ALA A 55 -9.58 -18.58 7.29
N ASP A 56 -8.84 -18.17 6.26
CA ASP A 56 -7.63 -18.85 5.81
C ASP A 56 -6.41 -18.45 6.66
N ARG A 57 -6.09 -19.30 7.65
CA ARG A 57 -4.95 -19.09 8.56
C ARG A 57 -3.60 -19.13 7.84
N ALA A 58 -3.45 -19.92 6.79
CA ALA A 58 -2.19 -20.03 6.06
C ALA A 58 -1.94 -18.75 5.25
N LEU A 59 -2.97 -18.26 4.56
CA LEU A 59 -2.94 -16.98 3.88
C LEU A 59 -2.66 -15.83 4.86
N ALA A 60 -3.38 -15.77 5.99
CA ALA A 60 -3.18 -14.72 7.00
C ALA A 60 -1.73 -14.68 7.51
N ALA A 61 -1.13 -15.84 7.80
CA ALA A 61 0.26 -15.94 8.22
C ALA A 61 1.22 -15.44 7.12
N ARG A 62 0.97 -15.82 5.86
CA ARG A 62 1.78 -15.39 4.71
C ARG A 62 1.70 -13.88 4.47
N LEU A 63 0.50 -13.30 4.60
CA LEU A 63 0.29 -11.86 4.46
C LEU A 63 1.02 -11.07 5.55
N GLU A 64 1.01 -11.55 6.79
CA GLU A 64 1.75 -10.93 7.88
C GLU A 64 3.26 -11.01 7.66
N GLN A 65 3.77 -12.14 7.16
CA GLN A 65 5.18 -12.29 6.80
C GLN A 65 5.61 -11.31 5.70
N LEU A 66 4.80 -11.18 4.63
CA LEU A 66 5.02 -10.20 3.57
C LEU A 66 5.04 -8.77 4.11
N ARG A 67 4.06 -8.44 4.96
CA ARG A 67 3.93 -7.11 5.59
C ARG A 67 5.16 -6.77 6.42
N ALA A 68 5.60 -7.68 7.29
CA ALA A 68 6.75 -7.48 8.16
C ALA A 68 8.06 -7.41 7.37
N ALA A 69 8.22 -8.23 6.33
CA ALA A 69 9.38 -8.19 5.44
C ALA A 69 9.47 -6.87 4.67
N ALA A 70 8.34 -6.40 4.14
CA ALA A 70 8.25 -5.12 3.44
C ALA A 70 8.53 -3.94 4.38
N ALA A 71 8.02 -3.97 5.61
CA ALA A 71 8.29 -2.93 6.61
C ALA A 71 9.80 -2.80 6.86
N ARG A 72 10.51 -3.92 7.08
CA ARG A 72 11.96 -3.94 7.25
C ARG A 72 12.69 -3.41 6.03
N LEU A 73 12.30 -3.85 4.83
CA LEU A 73 12.94 -3.44 3.58
C LEU A 73 12.76 -1.94 3.31
N ALA A 74 11.60 -1.39 3.65
CA ALA A 74 11.25 0.02 3.48
C ALA A 74 11.78 0.94 4.60
N GLY A 75 12.40 0.38 5.65
CA GLY A 75 12.85 1.15 6.81
C GLY A 75 11.70 1.70 7.66
N ILE A 76 10.54 1.05 7.64
CA ILE A 76 9.36 1.43 8.43
C ILE A 76 9.46 0.76 9.81
N ALA A 77 9.18 1.51 10.87
CA ALA A 77 9.18 0.99 12.23
C ALA A 77 8.19 -0.18 12.38
N PRO A 78 8.54 -1.25 13.12
CA PRO A 78 7.62 -2.37 13.35
C PRO A 78 6.31 -1.90 13.98
N SER A 79 5.22 -2.14 13.27
CA SER A 79 3.87 -1.86 13.72
C SER A 79 2.95 -2.87 13.06
N PRO A 80 1.89 -3.35 13.70
CA PRO A 80 0.92 -4.21 13.02
C PRO A 80 0.11 -3.42 11.96
N ALA A 81 0.09 -2.07 12.03
CA ALA A 81 -0.82 -1.21 11.26
C ALA A 81 -0.22 -0.66 9.97
N VAL A 82 1.10 -0.53 9.92
CA VAL A 82 1.84 0.11 8.83
C VAL A 82 3.07 -0.75 8.50
N PRO A 83 3.32 -1.07 7.22
CA PRO A 83 2.47 -0.83 6.06
C PRO A 83 1.21 -1.71 6.08
N LYS A 84 0.17 -1.31 5.35
CA LYS A 84 -0.96 -2.21 5.01
C LYS A 84 -0.55 -3.17 3.90
N VAL A 85 -1.26 -4.29 3.73
CA VAL A 85 -1.11 -5.18 2.56
C VAL A 85 -2.36 -5.07 1.70
N ALA A 86 -2.20 -4.99 0.39
CA ALA A 86 -3.28 -5.00 -0.56
C ALA A 86 -3.04 -6.07 -1.62
N LEU A 87 -3.97 -7.02 -1.71
CA LEU A 87 -4.09 -7.93 -2.83
C LEU A 87 -4.66 -7.15 -4.00
N VAL A 88 -4.07 -7.29 -5.19
CA VAL A 88 -4.60 -6.67 -6.41
C VAL A 88 -4.77 -7.68 -7.53
N ALA A 89 -5.81 -7.48 -8.34
CA ALA A 89 -6.10 -8.28 -9.51
C ALA A 89 -6.64 -7.42 -10.66
N PRO A 90 -6.52 -7.89 -11.92
CA PRO A 90 -7.14 -7.21 -13.06
C PRO A 90 -8.66 -7.04 -12.91
N PRO A 91 -9.27 -6.09 -13.64
CA PRO A 91 -10.73 -5.98 -13.75
C PRO A 91 -11.38 -7.33 -14.06
N ALA A 92 -12.32 -7.73 -13.21
CA ALA A 92 -13.09 -8.96 -13.36
C ALA A 92 -14.51 -8.71 -12.80
N PRO A 93 -15.51 -9.52 -13.17
CA PRO A 93 -16.83 -9.39 -12.57
C PRO A 93 -16.75 -9.78 -11.09
N PHE A 94 -17.49 -9.10 -10.22
CA PHE A 94 -17.58 -9.47 -8.81
C PHE A 94 -18.94 -9.10 -8.20
N ALA A 95 -19.27 -9.75 -7.08
CA ALA A 95 -20.44 -9.39 -6.27
C ALA A 95 -19.99 -8.69 -5.00
N ALA A 96 -20.57 -7.52 -4.73
CA ALA A 96 -20.36 -6.80 -3.47
C ALA A 96 -21.10 -7.47 -2.31
N LEU A 97 -20.79 -7.05 -1.08
CA LEU A 97 -21.36 -7.59 0.15
C LEU A 97 -22.87 -7.38 0.28
N ASP A 98 -23.43 -6.39 -0.41
CA ASP A 98 -24.87 -6.12 -0.49
C ASP A 98 -25.58 -6.96 -1.57
N GLY A 99 -24.83 -7.77 -2.33
CA GLY A 99 -25.33 -8.58 -3.43
C GLY A 99 -25.30 -7.89 -4.80
N THR A 100 -24.94 -6.60 -4.86
CA THR A 100 -24.81 -5.86 -6.12
C THR A 100 -23.72 -6.48 -6.98
N ARG A 101 -24.02 -6.71 -8.27
CA ARG A 101 -23.08 -7.28 -9.24
C ARG A 101 -22.44 -6.18 -10.08
N TYR A 102 -21.13 -6.25 -10.24
CA TYR A 102 -20.36 -5.32 -11.05
C TYR A 102 -19.72 -6.04 -12.22
N GLU A 103 -19.90 -5.50 -13.41
CA GLU A 103 -19.25 -5.98 -14.63
C GLU A 103 -17.80 -5.51 -14.71
N PRO A 104 -16.91 -6.20 -15.45
CA PRO A 104 -15.50 -5.82 -15.60
C PRO A 104 -15.29 -4.39 -16.11
N ALA A 105 -16.25 -3.84 -16.84
CA ALA A 105 -16.20 -2.48 -17.37
C ALA A 105 -16.43 -1.40 -16.30
N ALA A 106 -17.04 -1.74 -15.16
CA ALA A 106 -17.31 -0.83 -14.05
C ALA A 106 -16.08 -0.58 -13.15
N VAL A 107 -15.05 -1.41 -13.29
CA VAL A 107 -13.82 -1.34 -12.47
C VAL A 107 -12.57 -1.28 -13.32
N ASP A 108 -11.55 -0.65 -12.75
CA ASP A 108 -10.22 -0.54 -13.36
C ASP A 108 -9.21 -1.46 -12.66
N VAL A 109 -9.46 -1.87 -11.43
CA VAL A 109 -8.65 -2.83 -10.68
C VAL A 109 -9.46 -3.37 -9.51
N LEU A 110 -9.27 -4.64 -9.15
CA LEU A 110 -9.81 -5.20 -7.92
C LEU A 110 -8.75 -5.12 -6.82
N ALA A 111 -9.18 -4.81 -5.59
CA ALA A 111 -8.30 -4.98 -4.44
C ALA A 111 -9.02 -5.48 -3.18
N ARG A 112 -8.23 -6.14 -2.33
CA ARG A 112 -8.58 -6.54 -0.97
C ARG A 112 -7.51 -6.02 -0.05
N VAL A 113 -7.88 -5.17 0.90
CA VAL A 113 -6.91 -4.47 1.78
C VAL A 113 -6.95 -5.08 3.16
N ILE A 114 -5.80 -5.56 3.61
CA ILE A 114 -5.58 -6.17 4.91
C ILE A 114 -4.90 -5.17 5.83
N SER A 115 -5.46 -5.04 7.02
CA SER A 115 -4.94 -4.17 8.07
C SER A 115 -5.16 -4.85 9.41
N MET A 116 -4.16 -4.82 10.28
CA MET A 116 -4.27 -5.43 11.61
C MET A 116 -4.64 -6.93 11.55
N GLY A 117 -4.21 -7.63 10.50
CA GLY A 117 -4.50 -9.05 10.29
C GLY A 117 -5.90 -9.39 9.77
N ALA A 118 -6.75 -8.39 9.49
CA ALA A 118 -8.10 -8.61 8.97
C ALA A 118 -8.32 -7.90 7.63
N CYS A 119 -9.11 -8.52 6.75
CA CYS A 119 -9.55 -7.92 5.51
C CYS A 119 -10.61 -6.84 5.79
N HIS A 120 -10.38 -5.64 5.26
CA HIS A 120 -11.40 -4.60 5.32
C HIS A 120 -12.61 -4.97 4.44
N ARG A 121 -13.81 -4.76 4.98
CA ARG A 121 -15.08 -4.90 4.23
C ARG A 121 -15.22 -3.84 3.13
N ALA A 122 -14.68 -2.65 3.37
CA ALA A 122 -14.52 -1.58 2.39
C ALA A 122 -13.02 -1.30 2.17
N VAL A 123 -12.66 -0.09 1.72
CA VAL A 123 -11.24 0.33 1.64
C VAL A 123 -11.08 1.67 2.35
N ALA A 124 -10.07 1.77 3.22
CA ALA A 124 -9.71 3.04 3.82
C ALA A 124 -9.24 4.01 2.74
N LEU A 125 -9.72 5.26 2.79
CA LEU A 125 -9.44 6.24 1.73
C LEU A 125 -7.94 6.43 1.47
N THR A 126 -7.09 6.41 2.51
CA THR A 126 -5.63 6.49 2.36
C THR A 126 -5.06 5.33 1.56
N ALA A 127 -5.55 4.10 1.76
CA ALA A 127 -5.12 2.94 0.97
C ALA A 127 -5.60 3.06 -0.49
N ALA A 128 -6.83 3.55 -0.73
CA ALA A 128 -7.33 3.79 -2.07
C ALA A 128 -6.52 4.86 -2.82
N MET A 129 -6.15 5.96 -2.15
CA MET A 129 -5.29 6.98 -2.74
C MET A 129 -3.89 6.44 -3.04
N CYS A 130 -3.31 5.66 -2.12
CA CYS A 130 -2.01 5.01 -2.36
C CYS A 130 -2.06 4.09 -3.58
N LEU A 131 -3.14 3.31 -3.71
CA LEU A 131 -3.39 2.42 -4.84
C LEU A 131 -3.54 3.20 -6.15
N ALA A 132 -4.30 4.31 -6.15
CA ALA A 132 -4.43 5.20 -7.30
C ALA A 132 -3.08 5.77 -7.75
N VAL A 133 -2.21 6.13 -6.80
CA VAL A 133 -0.84 6.56 -7.10
C VAL A 133 -0.01 5.40 -7.70
N ALA A 134 -0.05 4.23 -7.08
CA ALA A 134 0.67 3.05 -7.55
C ALA A 134 0.27 2.67 -8.99
N ALA A 135 -1.03 2.75 -9.33
CA ALA A 135 -1.56 2.50 -10.67
C ALA A 135 -1.01 3.46 -11.73
N ARG A 136 -0.51 4.65 -11.33
CA ARG A 136 0.06 5.66 -12.23
C ARG A 136 1.59 5.63 -12.29
N VAL A 137 2.25 4.78 -11.49
CA VAL A 137 3.69 4.58 -11.53
C VAL A 137 4.00 3.39 -12.44
N PRO A 138 4.61 3.59 -13.62
CA PRO A 138 4.89 2.51 -14.55
C PRO A 138 5.72 1.39 -13.93
N GLY A 139 5.30 0.15 -14.17
CA GLY A 139 6.01 -1.04 -13.73
C GLY A 139 5.70 -1.49 -12.30
N THR A 140 4.86 -0.78 -11.52
CA THR A 140 4.36 -1.36 -10.26
C THR A 140 3.44 -2.57 -10.53
N VAL A 141 3.21 -3.39 -9.51
CA VAL A 141 2.24 -4.48 -9.55
C VAL A 141 0.83 -3.93 -9.81
N VAL A 142 0.48 -2.80 -9.20
CA VAL A 142 -0.83 -2.16 -9.41
C VAL A 142 -0.98 -1.64 -10.84
N HIS A 143 0.06 -1.01 -11.39
CA HIS A 143 0.07 -0.55 -12.78
C HIS A 143 -0.08 -1.70 -13.78
N GLU A 144 0.46 -2.89 -13.48
CA GLU A 144 0.24 -4.09 -14.32
C GLU A 144 -1.20 -4.58 -14.25
N CYS A 145 -1.79 -4.61 -13.06
CA CYS A 145 -3.16 -5.13 -12.89
C CYS A 145 -4.22 -4.11 -13.34
N ALA A 146 -3.96 -2.81 -13.22
CA ALA A 146 -4.95 -1.79 -13.49
C ALA A 146 -5.20 -1.60 -15.00
N ARG A 147 -6.46 -1.33 -15.35
CA ARG A 147 -6.85 -0.85 -16.67
C ARG A 147 -6.12 0.48 -16.95
N PRO A 148 -5.44 0.61 -18.10
CA PRO A 148 -4.85 1.89 -18.50
C PRO A 148 -5.91 2.98 -18.65
N GLY A 149 -5.58 4.22 -18.29
CA GLY A 149 -6.49 5.37 -18.43
C GLY A 149 -5.92 6.63 -17.79
N ALA A 150 -6.52 7.80 -18.05
CA ALA A 150 -6.04 9.10 -17.56
C ALA A 150 -6.96 9.77 -16.51
N GLY A 151 -8.03 9.10 -16.07
CA GLY A 151 -9.03 9.64 -15.13
C GLY A 151 -8.91 9.09 -13.69
N ASP A 152 -10.01 9.18 -12.95
CA ASP A 152 -10.13 8.53 -11.64
C ASP A 152 -10.05 7.01 -11.79
N LEU A 153 -9.32 6.36 -10.90
CA LEU A 153 -9.22 4.91 -10.85
C LEU A 153 -10.45 4.35 -10.13
N ARG A 154 -11.24 3.50 -10.79
CA ARG A 154 -12.40 2.83 -10.18
C ARG A 154 -11.95 1.54 -9.51
N LEU A 155 -11.73 1.60 -8.20
CA LEU A 155 -11.31 0.47 -7.39
C LEU A 155 -12.51 -0.41 -7.02
N GLY A 156 -12.50 -1.68 -7.43
CA GLY A 156 -13.44 -2.69 -6.93
C GLY A 156 -12.99 -3.28 -5.60
N HIS A 157 -13.81 -3.14 -4.57
CA HIS A 157 -13.59 -3.64 -3.21
C HIS A 157 -14.82 -4.41 -2.70
N PRO A 158 -14.78 -5.10 -1.53
CA PRO A 158 -15.89 -5.97 -1.14
C PRO A 158 -17.24 -5.25 -1.00
N SER A 159 -17.27 -4.02 -0.50
CA SER A 159 -18.50 -3.19 -0.46
C SER A 159 -18.90 -2.51 -1.78
N GLY A 160 -18.24 -2.73 -2.92
CA GLY A 160 -18.61 -2.11 -4.20
C GLY A 160 -17.43 -1.41 -4.89
N THR A 161 -17.67 -0.25 -5.50
CA THR A 161 -16.65 0.50 -6.25
C THR A 161 -16.37 1.86 -5.64
N LEU A 162 -15.09 2.26 -5.62
CA LEU A 162 -14.65 3.55 -5.12
C LEU A 162 -13.79 4.28 -6.17
N PRO A 163 -14.23 5.44 -6.71
CA PRO A 163 -13.39 6.27 -7.55
C PRO A 163 -12.30 6.98 -6.73
N ALA A 164 -11.05 6.90 -7.18
CA ALA A 164 -9.90 7.57 -6.57
C ALA A 164 -9.04 8.27 -7.63
N GLY A 165 -8.97 9.61 -7.57
CA GLY A 165 -8.18 10.40 -8.53
C GLY A 165 -6.73 10.59 -8.08
N CYS A 166 -5.75 10.20 -8.92
CA CYS A 166 -4.37 10.71 -8.83
C CYS A 166 -4.01 11.49 -10.10
N ALA A 167 -3.44 12.68 -9.94
CA ALA A 167 -2.49 13.23 -10.90
C ALA A 167 -1.06 13.00 -10.40
N CYS A 168 -0.28 12.26 -11.18
CA CYS A 168 1.05 11.80 -10.78
C CYS A 168 2.06 12.33 -11.81
N THR A 169 2.97 13.24 -11.43
CA THR A 169 3.99 13.83 -12.32
C THR A 169 5.40 13.40 -11.91
N THR A 170 6.28 13.20 -12.88
CA THR A 170 7.71 12.96 -12.61
C THR A 170 8.42 14.31 -12.55
N ALA A 171 8.97 14.67 -11.40
CA ALA A 171 9.82 15.84 -11.27
C ALA A 171 11.23 15.54 -11.80
N PRO A 172 11.85 16.47 -12.56
CA PRO A 172 13.20 16.30 -13.08
C PRO A 172 14.25 16.27 -11.96
N GLY A 173 15.18 15.32 -12.04
CA GLY A 173 16.27 15.12 -11.08
C GLY A 173 16.94 13.75 -11.24
N PRO A 174 18.11 13.50 -10.61
CA PRO A 174 18.87 12.25 -10.75
C PRO A 174 18.14 11.00 -10.19
N ARG A 175 17.01 11.20 -9.51
CA ARG A 175 16.02 10.17 -9.16
C ARG A 175 14.66 10.72 -9.54
N SER A 176 13.93 10.04 -10.43
CA SER A 176 12.57 10.40 -10.81
C SER A 176 11.71 10.53 -9.55
N ARG A 177 11.36 11.77 -9.17
CA ARG A 177 10.55 12.04 -7.98
C ARG A 177 9.10 12.18 -8.44
N TYR A 178 8.27 11.22 -8.10
CA TYR A 178 6.85 11.28 -8.40
C TYR A 178 6.14 12.19 -7.40
N ILE A 179 5.45 13.21 -7.90
CA ILE A 179 4.56 14.06 -7.12
C ILE A 179 3.14 13.60 -7.41
N ALA A 180 2.41 13.21 -6.37
CA ALA A 180 1.01 12.82 -6.49
C ALA A 180 0.09 13.95 -6.01
N ARG A 181 -1.07 14.11 -6.64
CA ARG A 181 -2.19 14.89 -6.10
C ARG A 181 -3.42 14.01 -6.11
N CYS A 182 -4.00 13.86 -4.93
CA CYS A 182 -5.08 12.95 -4.65
C CYS A 182 -6.39 13.72 -4.50
N THR A 183 -7.45 13.33 -5.23
CA THR A 183 -8.82 13.82 -5.03
C THR A 183 -9.75 12.66 -4.76
N SER A 184 -10.61 12.81 -3.76
CA SER A 184 -11.68 11.85 -3.45
C SER A 184 -13.03 12.50 -3.72
N ARG A 185 -13.89 11.80 -4.47
CA ARG A 185 -15.30 12.16 -4.60
C ARG A 185 -16.10 11.04 -3.97
N SER A 186 -16.87 11.36 -2.93
CA SER A 186 -17.92 10.47 -2.47
C SER A 186 -19.12 10.73 -3.37
N GLU A 187 -19.46 9.80 -4.26
CA GLU A 187 -20.76 9.86 -4.92
C GLU A 187 -21.81 9.39 -3.90
N GLU A 188 -22.72 10.28 -3.50
CA GLU A 188 -23.93 9.87 -2.80
C GLU A 188 -24.75 9.01 -3.77
N ALA A 189 -25.09 7.79 -3.34
CA ALA A 189 -26.06 6.97 -4.06
C ALA A 189 -27.35 7.79 -4.24
N PRO A 190 -28.03 7.72 -5.41
CA PRO A 190 -29.28 8.44 -5.60
C PRO A 190 -30.30 7.94 -4.57
N SER A 191 -30.61 8.77 -3.58
CA SER A 191 -31.62 8.49 -2.57
C SER A 191 -33.01 8.61 -3.20
N GLY A 192 -33.46 7.54 -3.85
CA GLY A 192 -34.85 7.35 -4.24
C GLY A 192 -35.61 6.71 -3.08
N GLY A 193 -36.36 7.50 -2.31
CA GLY A 193 -37.23 6.97 -1.27
C GLY A 193 -37.72 8.04 -0.31
N ALA A 194 -38.83 8.70 -0.65
CA ALA A 194 -39.58 9.51 0.30
C ALA A 194 -40.20 8.58 1.36
N SER A 195 -39.72 8.66 2.59
CA SER A 195 -40.41 8.13 3.78
C SER A 195 -40.93 9.30 4.59
N SER A 196 -42.23 9.59 4.46
CA SER A 196 -42.98 10.51 5.30
C SER A 196 -43.31 9.85 6.64
N VAL A 197 -42.96 10.50 7.75
CA VAL A 197 -43.50 10.19 9.10
C VAL A 197 -43.69 11.54 9.83
N PRO A 198 -44.77 11.76 10.60
CA PRO A 198 -45.28 13.09 10.87
C PRO A 198 -44.63 13.77 12.09
N SER A 199 -44.81 15.09 12.10
CA SER A 199 -44.31 16.12 13.01
C SER A 199 -44.88 16.09 14.44
N SER A 200 -44.00 16.24 15.42
CA SER A 200 -44.06 17.17 16.58
C SER A 200 -42.72 17.00 17.33
N THR A 201 -41.98 17.98 17.85
CA THR A 201 -42.30 19.30 18.43
C THR A 201 -41.08 20.21 18.25
N SER A 202 -41.35 21.51 18.22
CA SER A 202 -40.47 22.66 17.98
C SER A 202 -39.21 22.79 18.84
N CYS A 203 -38.13 23.26 18.22
CA CYS A 203 -37.21 24.24 18.81
C CYS A 203 -36.60 25.12 17.69
N GLY A 204 -36.73 26.44 17.81
CA GLY A 204 -36.34 27.44 16.80
C GLY A 204 -34.82 27.68 16.65
N PRO A 205 -34.41 28.54 15.70
CA PRO A 205 -33.10 28.47 15.06
C PRO A 205 -32.01 29.24 15.81
N SER A 206 -30.82 28.64 15.95
CA SER A 206 -29.59 29.35 16.25
C SER A 206 -28.71 29.36 15.00
N SER A 207 -28.48 30.55 14.45
CA SER A 207 -27.66 30.78 13.27
C SER A 207 -26.17 30.60 13.61
N ALA A 208 -25.60 29.43 13.29
CA ALA A 208 -24.15 29.24 13.27
C ALA A 208 -23.62 29.48 11.86
N ARG A 209 -23.05 30.68 11.64
CA ARG A 209 -22.28 31.02 10.44
C ARG A 209 -21.03 30.14 10.38
N LEU A 210 -20.83 29.47 9.25
CA LEU A 210 -19.58 28.79 8.89
C LEU A 210 -18.46 29.83 8.72
N HIS A 211 -17.43 29.77 9.58
CA HIS A 211 -16.19 30.51 9.36
C HIS A 211 -15.28 29.73 8.40
N PRO A 212 -14.66 30.39 7.40
CA PRO A 212 -13.67 29.74 6.55
C PRO A 212 -12.43 29.35 7.37
N VAL A 213 -11.99 28.10 7.21
CA VAL A 213 -10.76 27.57 7.81
C VAL A 213 -9.56 28.36 7.26
N ARG A 214 -8.84 29.02 8.16
CA ARG A 214 -7.69 29.88 7.86
C ARG A 214 -6.47 29.00 7.52
N VAL A 215 -5.97 29.12 6.30
CA VAL A 215 -4.72 28.50 5.85
C VAL A 215 -3.55 29.16 6.58
N ILE A 216 -2.92 28.44 7.51
CA ILE A 216 -1.70 28.88 8.18
C ILE A 216 -0.54 28.69 7.20
N HIS A 217 -0.03 29.79 6.67
CA HIS A 217 1.23 29.83 5.94
C HIS A 217 2.38 29.83 6.96
N SER A 218 3.14 28.74 7.06
CA SER A 218 4.40 28.76 7.80
C SER A 218 5.42 29.57 6.99
N ARG A 219 5.78 30.75 7.51
CA ARG A 219 6.90 31.54 7.00
C ARG A 219 8.21 30.81 7.31
N SER A 220 9.05 30.61 6.30
CA SER A 220 10.45 30.22 6.46
C SER A 220 11.21 31.32 7.22
N PRO A 221 12.10 30.99 8.17
CA PRO A 221 13.05 31.96 8.68
C PRO A 221 14.27 32.01 7.76
N SER A 222 14.39 33.11 7.03
CA SER A 222 15.67 33.62 6.54
C SER A 222 16.46 34.19 7.72
N HIS A 223 17.56 33.56 8.11
CA HIS A 223 18.62 34.24 8.86
C HIS A 223 19.98 33.62 8.54
N THR A 224 20.75 34.36 7.75
CA THR A 224 22.21 34.28 7.72
C THR A 224 22.70 35.17 8.86
N GLU A 225 23.41 34.63 9.85
CA GLU A 225 24.67 35.19 10.33
C GLU A 225 25.33 34.36 11.45
N ARG A 226 26.56 33.93 11.13
CA ARG A 226 27.76 33.73 11.96
C ARG A 226 27.63 33.23 13.41
N LEU A 227 28.14 32.00 13.61
CA LEU A 227 28.70 31.55 14.88
C LEU A 227 30.24 31.40 14.76
N PRO A 228 31.02 31.67 15.82
CA PRO A 228 32.48 31.66 15.79
C PRO A 228 33.05 30.25 15.87
N SER A 229 34.24 30.12 15.29
CA SER A 229 35.11 28.94 15.27
C SER A 229 35.44 28.42 16.67
N LEU A 230 35.16 27.13 16.91
CA LEU A 230 35.79 26.37 17.99
C LEU A 230 36.39 25.08 17.43
N SER A 231 37.71 25.06 17.60
CA SER A 231 38.74 24.04 17.45
C SER A 231 38.31 22.57 17.49
N LEU A 232 38.83 21.84 16.50
CA LEU A 232 38.97 20.39 16.40
C LEU A 232 39.76 19.82 17.58
N THR A 233 39.22 18.79 18.23
CA THR A 233 40.00 17.78 18.95
C THR A 233 39.48 16.40 18.57
N SER A 234 40.31 15.66 17.84
CA SER A 234 40.14 14.27 17.42
C SER A 234 40.26 13.30 18.61
N PRO A 235 39.57 12.15 18.58
CA PRO A 235 40.05 10.96 19.27
C PRO A 235 40.42 9.85 18.27
N SER A 236 41.72 9.63 18.16
CA SER A 236 42.44 8.35 18.26
C SER A 236 41.79 7.09 17.66
N GLU A 237 42.40 6.62 16.57
CA GLU A 237 42.30 5.27 16.03
C GLU A 237 42.65 4.19 17.07
N LYS A 238 41.77 3.19 17.20
CA LYS A 238 42.15 1.86 17.71
C LYS A 238 41.65 0.78 16.76
N SER A 239 42.56 0.35 15.90
CA SER A 239 42.91 -1.04 15.56
C SER A 239 41.76 -2.05 15.41
N VAL A 240 41.34 -2.28 14.16
CA VAL A 240 40.57 -3.46 13.74
C VAL A 240 41.55 -4.45 13.07
N ARG A 241 41.75 -5.62 13.67
CA ARG A 241 42.41 -6.77 13.02
C ARG A 241 41.38 -7.60 12.25
N PRO A 242 41.74 -8.20 11.09
CA PRO A 242 40.78 -8.82 10.19
C PRO A 242 40.43 -10.27 10.58
N ALA A 243 39.19 -10.63 10.24
CA ALA A 243 38.62 -11.97 10.32
C ALA A 243 39.37 -12.96 9.40
N ARG A 244 39.73 -14.13 9.95
CA ARG A 244 40.16 -15.30 9.16
C ARG A 244 38.95 -16.05 8.63
N ARG A 245 38.97 -16.30 7.34
CA ARG A 245 37.95 -17.00 6.55
C ARG A 245 38.22 -18.50 6.52
N ASN A 246 37.10 -19.23 6.53
CA ASN A 246 36.86 -20.67 6.51
C ASN A 246 37.65 -21.48 5.47
N ALA A 247 38.08 -22.70 5.82
CA ALA A 247 38.30 -23.81 4.89
C ALA A 247 38.35 -25.16 5.62
N LEU A 248 37.21 -25.86 5.73
CA LEU A 248 37.19 -27.30 5.95
C LEU A 248 36.24 -27.94 4.94
N ARG A 249 36.81 -28.89 4.20
CA ARG A 249 36.27 -29.70 3.11
C ARG A 249 35.09 -30.57 3.56
N SER A 250 34.05 -30.65 2.74
CA SER A 250 33.15 -31.80 2.68
C SER A 250 33.77 -32.91 1.82
N PRO A 251 33.64 -34.20 2.17
CA PRO A 251 33.97 -35.31 1.27
C PRO A 251 32.78 -35.70 0.38
N ALA A 252 33.13 -36.26 -0.78
CA ALA A 252 32.28 -36.70 -1.89
C ALA A 252 31.36 -37.90 -1.55
N PRO A 253 30.31 -38.16 -2.38
CA PRO A 253 29.38 -39.26 -2.16
C PRO A 253 29.92 -40.61 -2.68
N THR A 254 29.79 -41.67 -1.89
CA THR A 254 29.98 -43.06 -2.31
C THR A 254 28.71 -43.62 -2.95
N SER A 255 28.90 -44.29 -4.08
CA SER A 255 27.93 -44.90 -4.97
C SER A 255 27.28 -46.19 -4.42
N ALA A 256 25.99 -46.34 -4.74
CA ALA A 256 25.29 -47.54 -5.21
C ALA A 256 25.51 -48.90 -4.51
N GLY A 257 24.46 -49.37 -3.82
CA GLY A 257 24.24 -50.77 -3.49
C GLY A 257 22.76 -51.13 -3.73
N THR A 258 22.51 -51.94 -4.75
CA THR A 258 21.20 -52.52 -5.08
C THR A 258 20.99 -53.83 -4.28
N PRO A 259 19.85 -54.04 -3.60
CA PRO A 259 19.51 -55.36 -3.08
C PRO A 259 18.73 -56.21 -4.11
N PRO A 260 18.87 -57.55 -4.12
CA PRO A 260 18.17 -58.43 -5.04
C PRO A 260 16.71 -58.68 -4.63
N ALA A 261 15.86 -58.94 -5.63
CA ALA A 261 14.45 -59.27 -5.48
C ALA A 261 14.23 -60.66 -4.83
N PRO A 262 13.13 -60.87 -4.09
CA PRO A 262 12.78 -62.19 -3.57
C PRO A 262 12.05 -63.04 -4.63
N GLY A 263 12.46 -64.31 -4.72
CA GLY A 263 11.60 -65.42 -5.14
C GLY A 263 10.91 -66.03 -3.94
#